data_AF-I0L881-F1
#
_entry.id   AF-I0L881-F1
#
_cell.length_a   1.000
_cell.length_b   1.000
_cell.length_c   1.000
_cell.angle_alpha   90.00
_cell.angle_beta   90.00
_cell.angle_gamma   90.00
#
_symmetry.space_group_name_H-M   'P 1'
#
loop_
_entity.id
_entity.type
_entity.pdbx_description
1 polymer ?
#
loop_
_entity_poly.entity_id
_entity_poly.type
_entity_poly.pdbx_seq_one_letter_code
_entity_poly.pdbx_strand_id
1 'polypeptide(L)'
;MLSEEKPMQVPVNVDAWRPHQSGKRPAGRSRPRSMTADPTGPPHPPYRGPGRAPNVVPEARWRSRGGPPVAHTADGPLWTCDACGRDWPCPTMRATPTDAARRATLIPEFSRITRRAIRDLRGRPGGPDPVAIVRRFLWFLPLTDEEARAVALRLR
;
A
#
# COMPACT_ATOMS: atom_id res chain seq x y z
N MET A 1 41.54 -17.79 -40.44
CA MET A 1 41.20 -17.73 -39.00
C MET A 1 40.42 -16.45 -38.78
N LEU A 2 39.08 -16.52 -38.82
CA LEU A 2 38.22 -15.38 -38.50
C LEU A 2 37.96 -15.43 -36.99
N SER A 3 38.42 -14.41 -36.27
CA SER A 3 38.19 -14.27 -34.85
C SER A 3 36.74 -13.90 -34.58
N GLU A 4 36.05 -14.74 -33.81
CA GLU A 4 34.77 -14.47 -33.17
C GLU A 4 34.89 -13.29 -32.22
N GLU A 5 34.20 -12.19 -32.51
CA GLU A 5 33.99 -11.12 -31.55
C GLU A 5 32.81 -11.46 -30.64
N LYS A 6 33.14 -11.80 -29.40
CA LYS A 6 32.22 -12.17 -28.32
C LYS A 6 31.54 -10.91 -27.76
N PRO A 7 30.21 -10.74 -27.83
CA PRO A 7 29.55 -9.61 -27.20
C PRO A 7 29.57 -9.77 -25.68
N MET A 8 30.16 -8.75 -25.03
CA MET A 8 30.28 -8.59 -23.59
C MET A 8 28.88 -8.26 -23.03
N GLN A 9 28.18 -9.27 -22.50
CA GLN A 9 26.93 -9.05 -21.77
C GLN A 9 27.21 -8.35 -20.44
N VAL A 10 26.72 -7.13 -20.31
CA VAL A 10 26.68 -6.39 -19.04
C VAL A 10 25.40 -6.81 -18.30
N PRO A 11 25.45 -7.36 -17.07
CA PRO A 11 24.24 -7.66 -16.34
C PRO A 11 23.57 -6.34 -15.89
N VAL A 12 22.37 -6.09 -16.40
CA VAL A 12 21.45 -5.07 -15.87
C VAL A 12 20.94 -5.55 -14.51
N ASN A 13 21.42 -4.94 -13.44
CA ASN A 13 20.97 -5.19 -12.08
C ASN A 13 19.59 -4.53 -11.88
N VAL A 14 18.52 -5.34 -11.89
CA VAL A 14 17.12 -4.89 -11.83
C VAL A 14 16.54 -4.82 -10.42
N ASP A 15 17.33 -5.03 -9.36
CA ASP A 15 16.81 -5.11 -7.99
C ASP A 15 17.69 -4.37 -6.96
N ALA A 16 17.52 -3.05 -6.88
CA ALA A 16 18.04 -2.28 -5.76
C ALA A 16 17.19 -1.03 -5.45
N TRP A 17 15.94 -1.25 -5.06
CA TRP A 17 15.19 -0.27 -4.25
C TRP A 17 14.58 -0.95 -3.03
N ARG A 18 15.34 -0.94 -1.94
CA ARG A 18 14.92 -1.40 -0.62
C ARG A 18 14.60 -0.15 0.22
N PRO A 19 13.35 0.12 0.63
CA PRO A 19 13.10 1.24 1.54
C PRO A 19 13.59 0.91 2.96
N HIS A 20 14.24 1.91 3.56
CA HIS A 20 14.74 1.90 4.92
C HIS A 20 13.62 1.62 5.94
N GLN A 21 13.80 0.58 6.76
CA GLN A 21 12.99 0.35 7.95
C GLN A 21 13.44 1.32 9.05
N SER A 22 12.66 2.36 9.29
CA SER A 22 12.86 3.28 10.41
C SER A 22 12.59 2.57 11.74
N GLY A 23 13.61 2.55 12.61
CA GLY A 23 13.62 1.84 13.88
C GLY A 23 12.56 2.31 14.88
N LYS A 24 11.93 1.34 15.54
CA LYS A 24 11.10 1.56 16.74
C LYS A 24 12.02 1.86 17.93
N ARG A 25 11.86 3.04 18.54
CA ARG A 25 12.48 3.39 19.84
C ARG A 25 11.85 2.55 20.96
N PRO A 26 12.62 2.07 21.94
CA PRO A 26 12.07 1.45 23.15
C PRO A 26 11.71 2.54 24.18
N ALA A 27 10.48 2.54 24.68
CA ALA A 27 10.10 3.32 25.85
C ALA A 27 10.40 2.50 27.11
N GLY A 28 11.32 3.02 27.93
CA GLY A 28 11.72 2.45 29.21
C GLY A 28 10.80 2.83 30.38
N ARG A 29 10.73 1.90 31.33
CA ARG A 29 10.28 1.88 32.75
C ARG A 29 10.36 3.23 33.49
N SER A 30 9.49 3.59 34.44
CA SER A 30 9.28 3.02 35.81
C SER A 30 8.13 3.83 36.49
N ARG A 31 7.35 3.42 37.52
CA ARG A 31 7.68 3.05 38.94
C ARG A 31 6.34 2.77 39.74
N PRO A 32 6.27 2.58 41.08
CA PRO A 32 5.68 1.37 41.70
C PRO A 32 4.45 1.56 42.63
N ARG A 33 3.86 0.40 43.00
CA ARG A 33 2.97 0.00 44.12
C ARG A 33 2.27 1.05 45.01
N SER A 34 1.00 0.77 45.32
CA SER A 34 0.44 0.95 46.66
C SER A 34 -0.48 -0.23 47.00
N MET A 35 -0.12 -0.95 48.06
CA MET A 35 -0.95 -1.90 48.78
C MET A 35 -1.60 -1.16 49.93
N THR A 36 -2.90 -1.36 50.13
CA THR A 36 -3.54 -1.22 51.45
C THR A 36 -4.57 -2.34 51.57
N ALA A 37 -4.55 -2.98 52.74
CA ALA A 37 -5.35 -4.14 53.09
C ALA A 37 -6.74 -3.75 53.64
N ASP A 38 -7.64 -4.72 53.49
CA ASP A 38 -9.00 -4.98 53.99
C ASP A 38 -9.44 -4.36 55.34
N PRO A 39 -10.76 -4.26 55.64
CA PRO A 39 -11.45 -5.41 56.25
C PRO A 39 -12.95 -5.64 55.94
N THR A 40 -13.26 -6.92 55.71
CA THR A 40 -14.33 -7.73 56.32
C THR A 40 -15.78 -7.54 55.83
N GLY A 41 -16.17 -8.37 54.85
CA GLY A 41 -17.56 -8.78 54.60
C GLY A 41 -17.79 -10.24 55.05
N PRO A 42 -19.05 -10.64 55.32
CA PRO A 42 -19.38 -11.96 55.91
C PRO A 42 -19.05 -13.14 54.98
N PRO A 43 -18.74 -14.33 55.54
CA PRO A 43 -18.27 -15.48 54.78
C PRO A 43 -19.37 -16.08 53.91
N HIS A 44 -19.29 -15.86 52.60
CA HIS A 44 -20.07 -16.59 51.61
C HIS A 44 -19.44 -17.98 51.39
N PRO A 45 -20.23 -19.08 51.41
CA PRO A 45 -19.73 -20.39 51.00
C PRO A 45 -19.35 -20.38 49.51
N PRO A 46 -18.30 -21.12 49.09
CA PRO A 46 -17.75 -21.01 47.74
C PRO A 46 -18.70 -21.64 46.72
N TYR A 47 -19.36 -20.80 45.91
CA TYR A 47 -20.02 -21.29 44.71
C TYR A 47 -18.94 -21.75 43.71
N ARG A 48 -18.76 -23.06 43.60
CA ARG A 48 -17.80 -23.74 42.71
C ARG A 48 -18.44 -23.91 41.32
N GLY A 49 -18.49 -22.82 40.55
CA GLY A 49 -18.88 -22.84 39.13
C GLY A 49 -17.66 -22.79 38.21
N PRO A 50 -17.69 -23.43 37.03
CA PRO A 50 -16.57 -23.39 36.09
C PRO A 50 -16.30 -21.94 35.67
N GLY A 51 -15.03 -21.55 35.73
CA GLY A 51 -14.56 -20.17 35.56
C GLY A 51 -15.18 -19.47 34.36
N ARG A 52 -15.81 -18.33 34.62
CA ARG A 52 -16.11 -17.33 33.60
C ARG A 52 -14.78 -16.78 33.09
N ALA A 53 -14.27 -17.36 32.01
CA ALA A 53 -13.28 -16.67 31.20
C ALA A 53 -13.85 -15.27 30.87
N PRO A 54 -13.10 -14.17 31.03
CA PRO A 54 -13.54 -12.90 30.49
C PRO A 54 -13.80 -13.12 29.01
N ASN A 55 -14.93 -12.60 28.53
CA ASN A 55 -15.36 -12.70 27.14
C ASN A 55 -14.46 -11.80 26.26
N VAL A 56 -13.15 -11.99 26.35
CA VAL A 56 -12.16 -11.41 25.46
C VAL A 56 -12.30 -12.23 24.20
N VAL A 57 -13.10 -11.71 23.27
CA VAL A 57 -13.09 -12.22 21.91
C VAL A 57 -11.64 -12.19 21.45
N PRO A 58 -11.02 -13.34 21.11
CA PRO A 58 -9.62 -13.34 20.71
C PRO A 58 -9.42 -12.41 19.52
N GLU A 59 -8.39 -11.57 19.54
CA GLU A 59 -8.01 -10.68 18.42
C GLU A 59 -7.93 -11.43 17.07
N ALA A 60 -7.66 -12.73 17.13
CA ALA A 60 -7.66 -13.66 16.01
C ALA A 60 -8.99 -13.69 15.23
N ARG A 61 -10.14 -13.42 15.87
CA ARG A 61 -11.46 -13.44 15.21
C ARG A 61 -11.64 -12.31 14.18
N TRP A 62 -10.90 -11.19 14.33
CA TRP A 62 -10.90 -10.09 13.35
C TRP A 62 -9.90 -10.31 12.21
N ARG A 63 -8.84 -11.09 12.44
CA ARG A 63 -7.82 -11.36 11.42
C ARG A 63 -8.29 -12.29 10.30
N SER A 64 -9.40 -13.00 10.50
CA SER A 64 -9.90 -14.01 9.56
C SER A 64 -11.24 -13.68 8.91
N ARG A 65 -11.83 -12.51 9.21
CA ARG A 65 -12.95 -12.00 8.41
C ARG A 65 -12.37 -11.00 7.45
N GLY A 66 -12.32 -11.34 6.17
CA GLY A 66 -12.21 -10.34 5.13
C GLY A 66 -13.23 -9.26 5.43
N GLY A 67 -12.75 -8.09 5.85
CA GLY A 67 -13.61 -6.91 5.97
C GLY A 67 -14.30 -6.66 4.63
N PRO A 68 -15.31 -5.79 4.59
CA PRO A 68 -15.85 -5.31 3.31
C PRO A 68 -14.66 -4.89 2.42
N PRO A 69 -14.70 -5.20 1.11
CA PRO A 69 -13.57 -4.91 0.22
C PRO A 69 -13.21 -3.44 0.38
N VAL A 70 -12.06 -3.18 0.99
CA VAL A 70 -11.59 -1.81 1.22
C VAL A 70 -11.35 -1.23 -0.17
N ALA A 71 -12.03 -0.14 -0.50
CA ALA A 71 -11.83 0.53 -1.76
C ALA A 71 -10.35 0.95 -1.85
N HIS A 72 -9.66 0.52 -2.91
CA HIS A 72 -8.25 0.87 -3.12
C HIS A 72 -8.15 2.28 -3.71
N THR A 73 -8.53 3.30 -2.95
CA THR A 73 -8.41 4.71 -3.32
C THR A 73 -7.02 5.25 -3.01
N ALA A 74 -6.73 6.44 -3.54
CA ALA A 74 -5.60 7.26 -3.13
C ALA A 74 -5.95 8.72 -3.43
N ASP A 75 -5.38 9.63 -2.65
CA ASP A 75 -5.35 11.05 -2.99
C ASP A 75 -3.92 11.60 -3.11
N GLY A 76 -3.79 12.72 -3.80
CA GLY A 76 -2.55 13.47 -3.87
C GLY A 76 -2.15 14.08 -2.52
N PRO A 77 -0.87 14.49 -2.34
CA PRO A 77 0.15 14.55 -3.37
C PRO A 77 1.05 13.31 -3.41
N LEU A 78 0.95 12.39 -2.44
CA LEU A 78 1.82 11.22 -2.37
C LEU A 78 1.34 10.07 -3.26
N TRP A 79 0.03 10.02 -3.59
CA TRP A 79 -0.55 8.96 -4.43
C TRP A 79 -0.24 7.55 -3.91
N THR A 80 -0.41 7.40 -2.59
CA THR A 80 -0.28 6.13 -1.86
C THR A 80 -1.69 5.58 -1.64
N CYS A 81 -1.86 4.29 -1.87
CA CYS A 81 -3.14 3.62 -1.70
C CYS A 81 -3.54 3.56 -0.22
N ASP A 82 -4.73 4.03 0.11
CA ASP A 82 -5.24 4.10 1.48
C ASP A 82 -5.42 2.71 2.10
N ALA A 83 -5.69 1.70 1.28
CA ALA A 83 -5.90 0.32 1.73
C ALA A 83 -4.59 -0.47 1.92
N CYS A 84 -3.61 -0.28 1.03
CA CYS A 84 -2.40 -1.11 0.98
C CYS A 84 -1.13 -0.40 1.47
N GLY A 85 -1.14 0.93 1.57
CA GLY A 85 0.07 1.73 1.81
C GLY A 85 1.09 1.70 0.66
N ARG A 86 0.73 1.17 -0.51
CA ARG A 86 1.60 1.06 -1.70
C ARG A 86 1.30 2.16 -2.71
N ASP A 87 2.26 2.44 -3.56
CA ASP A 87 2.09 3.29 -4.74
C ASP A 87 0.81 2.97 -5.53
N TRP A 88 -0.03 3.99 -5.70
CA TRP A 88 -1.29 3.91 -6.42
C TRP A 88 -1.09 4.22 -7.92
N PRO A 89 -1.67 3.46 -8.87
CA PRO A 89 -2.54 2.30 -8.70
C PRO A 89 -1.82 1.08 -8.10
N CYS A 90 -2.35 0.57 -7.00
CA CYS A 90 -1.70 -0.53 -6.28
C CYS A 90 -1.90 -1.87 -7.02
N PRO A 91 -1.07 -2.90 -6.74
CA PRO A 91 -1.17 -4.20 -7.41
C PRO A 91 -2.56 -4.85 -7.33
N THR A 92 -3.26 -4.70 -6.20
CA THR A 92 -4.62 -5.24 -6.04
C THR A 92 -5.61 -4.59 -7.00
N MET A 93 -5.55 -3.26 -7.17
CA MET A 93 -6.36 -2.55 -8.15
C MET A 93 -6.02 -3.00 -9.59
N ARG A 94 -4.73 -3.10 -9.90
CA ARG A 94 -4.22 -3.51 -11.22
C ARG A 94 -4.50 -4.97 -11.58
N ALA A 95 -4.75 -5.83 -10.60
CA ALA A 95 -5.13 -7.22 -10.83
C ALA A 95 -6.56 -7.37 -11.38
N THR A 96 -7.37 -6.30 -11.35
CA THR A 96 -8.76 -6.36 -11.81
C THR A 96 -8.82 -6.54 -13.34
N PRO A 97 -9.47 -7.60 -13.87
CA PRO A 97 -9.60 -7.77 -15.31
C PRO A 97 -10.28 -6.55 -15.95
N THR A 98 -9.63 -6.00 -16.98
CA THR A 98 -10.11 -4.81 -17.70
C THR A 98 -10.22 -5.10 -19.19
N ASP A 99 -11.39 -5.60 -19.59
CA ASP A 99 -11.78 -5.79 -20.98
C ASP A 99 -11.99 -4.44 -21.71
N ALA A 100 -12.20 -4.49 -23.03
CA ALA A 100 -12.33 -3.28 -23.84
C ALA A 100 -13.49 -2.36 -23.41
N ALA A 101 -14.64 -2.91 -23.02
CA ALA A 101 -15.78 -2.11 -22.58
C ALA A 101 -15.47 -1.44 -21.24
N ARG A 102 -14.86 -2.16 -20.31
CA ARG A 102 -14.41 -1.60 -19.03
C ARG A 102 -13.31 -0.55 -19.20
N ARG A 103 -12.37 -0.73 -20.14
CA ARG A 103 -11.36 0.29 -20.44
C ARG A 103 -12.01 1.59 -20.88
N ALA A 104 -13.02 1.53 -21.75
CA ALA A 104 -13.73 2.70 -22.23
C ALA A 104 -14.40 3.50 -21.09
N THR A 105 -14.94 2.82 -20.07
CA THR A 105 -15.55 3.49 -18.91
C THR A 105 -14.50 4.08 -17.95
N LEU A 106 -13.30 3.50 -17.87
CA LEU A 106 -12.23 3.99 -17.00
C LEU A 106 -11.49 5.21 -17.57
N ILE A 107 -11.39 5.34 -18.90
CA ILE A 107 -10.60 6.39 -19.55
C ILE A 107 -10.92 7.81 -19.03
N PRO A 108 -12.19 8.27 -18.95
CA PRO A 108 -12.48 9.65 -18.54
C PRO A 108 -12.02 9.95 -17.11
N GLU A 109 -12.32 9.04 -16.18
CA GLU A 109 -11.97 9.17 -14.77
C GLU A 109 -10.45 9.14 -14.57
N PHE A 110 -9.79 8.12 -15.12
CA PHE A 110 -8.35 7.94 -14.96
C PHE A 110 -7.56 9.02 -15.70
N SER A 111 -8.06 9.61 -16.79
CA SER A 111 -7.45 10.77 -17.43
C SER A 111 -7.42 11.98 -16.50
N ARG A 112 -8.52 12.24 -15.78
CA ARG A 112 -8.60 13.34 -14.79
C ARG A 112 -7.67 13.09 -13.62
N ILE A 113 -7.62 11.86 -13.11
CA ILE A 113 -6.73 11.48 -12.00
C ILE A 113 -5.25 11.61 -12.43
N THR A 114 -4.90 11.10 -13.61
CA THR A 114 -3.52 11.15 -14.14
C THR A 114 -3.03 12.60 -14.28
N ARG A 115 -3.87 13.52 -14.74
CA ARG A 115 -3.53 14.95 -14.80
C ARG A 115 -3.13 15.52 -13.44
N ARG A 116 -3.89 15.19 -12.39
CA ARG A 116 -3.57 15.63 -11.02
C ARG A 116 -2.27 14.99 -10.52
N ALA A 117 -2.09 13.70 -10.79
CA ALA A 117 -0.87 13.00 -10.42
C ALA A 117 0.39 13.54 -11.11
N ILE A 118 0.31 13.90 -12.40
CA ILE A 118 1.40 14.58 -13.11
C ILE A 118 1.76 15.87 -12.40
N ARG A 119 0.77 16.69 -12.00
CA ARG A 119 1.03 17.94 -11.27
C ARG A 119 1.71 17.71 -9.93
N ASP A 120 1.27 16.71 -9.18
CA ASP A 120 1.73 16.47 -7.81
C ASP A 120 3.10 15.78 -7.72
N LEU A 121 3.42 14.91 -8.69
CA LEU A 121 4.63 14.08 -8.69
C LEU A 121 5.75 14.68 -9.55
N ARG A 122 5.43 15.47 -10.58
CA ARG A 122 6.44 16.13 -11.42
C ARG A 122 7.23 17.16 -10.61
N GLY A 123 8.51 17.29 -10.92
CA GLY A 123 9.36 18.34 -10.35
C GLY A 123 9.95 18.01 -8.99
N ARG A 124 9.67 16.82 -8.43
CA ARG A 124 10.40 16.31 -7.26
C ARG A 124 11.80 15.86 -7.69
N PRO A 125 12.87 16.24 -6.97
CA PRO A 125 14.20 15.67 -7.19
C PRO A 125 14.13 14.14 -7.07
N GLY A 126 14.48 13.42 -8.14
CA GLY A 126 14.35 11.96 -8.21
C GLY A 126 12.92 11.43 -8.37
N GLY A 127 11.95 12.29 -8.67
CA GLY A 127 10.56 11.88 -8.95
C GLY A 127 10.40 11.22 -10.33
N PRO A 128 9.29 10.48 -10.54
CA PRO A 128 9.02 9.84 -11.81
C PRO A 128 8.83 10.88 -12.92
N ASP A 129 9.34 10.57 -14.12
CA ASP A 129 9.05 11.39 -15.29
C ASP A 129 7.54 11.33 -15.65
N PRO A 130 7.00 12.32 -16.38
CA PRO A 130 5.58 12.34 -16.75
C PRO A 130 5.10 11.11 -17.54
N VAL A 131 5.97 10.46 -18.33
CA VAL A 131 5.66 9.27 -19.13
C VAL A 131 5.48 8.06 -18.22
N ALA A 132 6.37 7.90 -17.24
CA ALA A 132 6.29 6.88 -16.21
C ALA A 132 5.01 7.03 -15.37
N ILE A 133 4.60 8.27 -15.06
CA ILE A 133 3.32 8.54 -14.38
C ILE A 133 2.15 8.09 -15.26
N VAL A 134 2.14 8.44 -16.55
CA VAL A 134 1.07 8.03 -17.48
C VAL A 134 0.94 6.51 -17.56
N ARG A 135 2.04 5.77 -17.75
CA ARG A 135 2.00 4.30 -17.81
C ARG A 135 1.55 3.67 -16.51
N ARG A 136 1.95 4.27 -15.38
CA ARG A 136 1.54 3.80 -14.05
C ARG A 136 0.03 3.97 -13.85
N PHE A 137 -0.53 5.13 -14.18
CA PHE A 137 -1.94 5.45 -13.93
C PHE A 137 -2.88 4.84 -14.98
N LEU A 138 -2.48 4.83 -16.25
CA LEU A 138 -3.24 4.25 -17.36
C LEU A 138 -2.81 2.80 -17.66
N TRP A 139 -2.51 2.03 -16.61
CA TRP A 139 -2.00 0.65 -16.70
C TRP A 139 -2.87 -0.30 -17.52
N PHE A 140 -4.16 0.00 -17.65
CA PHE A 140 -5.12 -0.80 -18.39
C PHE A 140 -5.08 -0.54 -19.90
N LEU A 141 -4.34 0.47 -20.36
CA LEU A 141 -4.15 0.75 -21.79
C LEU A 141 -2.79 0.19 -22.25
N PRO A 142 -2.73 -0.54 -23.38
CA PRO A 142 -1.48 -0.99 -23.97
C PRO A 142 -0.76 0.16 -24.68
N LEU A 143 -0.34 1.18 -23.93
CA LEU A 143 0.33 2.35 -24.48
C LEU A 143 1.78 2.03 -24.82
N THR A 144 2.17 2.36 -26.04
CA THR A 144 3.57 2.45 -26.43
C THR A 144 4.26 3.64 -25.75
N ASP A 145 5.58 3.64 -25.82
CA ASP A 145 6.43 4.73 -25.33
C ASP A 145 6.05 6.10 -25.91
N GLU A 146 5.77 6.13 -27.21
CA GLU A 146 5.42 7.33 -27.94
C GLU A 146 4.02 7.83 -27.60
N GLU A 147 3.04 6.93 -27.50
CA GLU A 147 1.68 7.28 -27.09
C GLU A 147 1.65 7.80 -25.65
N ALA A 148 2.39 7.16 -24.73
CA ALA A 148 2.49 7.62 -23.35
C ALA A 148 3.12 9.03 -23.28
N ARG A 149 4.11 9.34 -24.12
CA ARG A 149 4.66 10.69 -24.28
C ARG A 149 3.60 11.66 -24.80
N ALA A 150 2.90 11.33 -25.88
CA ALA A 150 1.85 12.18 -26.45
C ALA A 150 0.76 12.51 -25.43
N VAL A 151 0.32 11.52 -24.65
CA VAL A 151 -0.65 11.70 -23.55
C VAL A 151 -0.07 12.60 -22.47
N ALA A 152 1.16 12.37 -22.02
CA ALA A 152 1.81 13.23 -21.02
C ALA A 152 1.90 14.69 -21.47
N LEU A 153 2.19 14.94 -22.75
CA LEU A 153 2.22 16.28 -23.34
C LEU A 153 0.83 16.95 -23.41
N ARG A 154 -0.24 16.17 -23.49
CA ARG A 154 -1.63 16.66 -23.53
C ARG A 154 -2.20 16.90 -22.13
N LEU A 155 -1.70 16.19 -21.12
CA LEU A 155 -2.20 16.29 -19.74
C LEU A 155 -1.46 17.32 -18.87
N ARG A 156 -0.34 17.87 -19.34
CA ARG A 156 0.43 18.92 -18.64
C ARG A 156 -0.29 20.27 -18.57
#